data_AF-A0A502K636-F1
#
_entry.id   AF-A0A502K636-F1
#
_cell.length_a   1.000
_cell.length_b   1.000
_cell.length_c   1.000
_cell.angle_alpha   90.00
_cell.angle_beta   90.00
_cell.angle_gamma   90.00
#
_symmetry.space_group_name_H-M   'P 1'
#
loop_
_entity.id
_entity.type
_entity.pdbx_description
1 polymer ?
#
loop_
_entity_poly.entity_id
_entity_poly.type
_entity_poly.pdbx_seq_one_letter_code
_entity_poly.pdbx_strand_id
1 'polypeptide(L)'
;MQLDDFNITAEYMEYSDSSNKSEWGEPLPCWIKYESESKELSIKFEYEQEGKPNTYVWFKGIVDMLTYPCSVELRSNKPNVTEESMLLEIINDGENWYFEGVVYDPYTEKIDGVLVNRIAERMIYINQVDPWESELDF
;
A
#
# COMPACT_ATOMS: atom_id res chain seq x y z
N MET A 1 -1.42 0.95 21.86
CA MET A 1 -2.11 2.14 21.31
C MET A 1 -3.41 1.64 20.70
N GLN A 2 -4.56 2.29 20.92
CA GLN A 2 -5.80 1.97 20.21
C GLN A 2 -5.90 2.94 19.04
N LEU A 3 -6.01 2.43 17.82
CA LEU A 3 -6.25 3.25 16.63
C LEU A 3 -7.72 3.67 16.62
N ASP A 4 -7.97 4.97 16.41
CA ASP A 4 -9.32 5.51 16.18
C ASP A 4 -9.70 5.38 14.70
N ASP A 5 -11.00 5.43 14.40
CA ASP A 5 -11.49 5.43 13.02
C ASP A 5 -10.89 6.59 12.22
N PHE A 6 -10.39 6.30 11.01
CA PHE A 6 -9.93 7.35 10.10
C PHE A 6 -10.24 7.00 8.64
N ASN A 7 -10.33 8.06 7.83
CA ASN A 7 -10.52 7.99 6.40
C ASN A 7 -9.77 9.16 5.75
N ILE A 8 -8.64 8.86 5.13
CA ILE A 8 -7.67 9.86 4.67
C ILE A 8 -7.32 9.64 3.20
N THR A 9 -6.94 10.75 2.54
CA THR A 9 -6.25 10.70 1.26
C THR A 9 -4.75 10.71 1.52
N ALA A 10 -4.02 9.94 0.73
CA ALA A 10 -2.59 9.78 0.87
C ALA A 10 -1.93 9.64 -0.50
N GLU A 11 -0.61 9.74 -0.54
CA GLU A 11 0.19 9.46 -1.71
C GLU A 11 1.23 8.41 -1.38
N TYR A 12 1.51 7.53 -2.34
CA TYR A 12 2.49 6.47 -2.18
C TYR A 12 3.62 6.54 -3.21
N MET A 13 4.78 6.03 -2.81
CA MET A 13 5.92 5.79 -3.67
C MET A 13 6.44 4.37 -3.45
N GLU A 14 6.83 3.70 -4.54
CA GLU A 14 7.44 2.38 -4.50
C GLU A 14 8.89 2.44 -4.99
N TYR A 15 9.74 1.62 -4.37
CA TYR A 15 11.15 1.49 -4.71
C TYR A 15 11.50 0.02 -4.88
N SER A 16 12.14 -0.34 -5.99
CA SER A 16 12.71 -1.67 -6.15
C SER A 16 13.83 -1.89 -5.13
N ASP A 17 13.84 -3.07 -4.50
CA ASP A 17 14.90 -3.44 -3.57
C ASP A 17 16.26 -3.33 -4.26
N SER A 18 17.15 -2.54 -3.64
CA SER A 18 18.51 -2.13 -4.06
C SER A 18 18.68 -0.81 -4.84
N SER A 19 17.63 -0.05 -5.15
CA SER A 19 17.77 1.24 -5.85
C SER A 19 17.15 2.42 -5.08
N ASN A 20 17.86 3.56 -5.01
CA ASN A 20 17.31 4.83 -4.50
C ASN A 20 16.40 5.54 -5.53
N LYS A 21 15.83 4.79 -6.50
CA LYS A 21 15.01 5.35 -7.58
C LYS A 21 13.58 4.86 -7.41
N SER A 22 12.65 5.81 -7.33
CA SER A 22 11.21 5.52 -7.37
C SER A 22 10.86 4.87 -8.71
N GLU A 23 10.01 3.84 -8.68
CA GLU A 23 9.47 3.18 -9.86
C GLU A 23 8.60 4.12 -10.70
N TRP A 24 7.99 5.14 -10.06
CA TRP A 24 6.92 5.95 -10.66
C TRP A 24 7.29 7.41 -10.92
N GLY A 25 8.47 7.87 -10.51
CA GLY A 25 8.96 9.24 -10.75
C GLY A 25 8.28 10.33 -9.90
N GLU A 26 6.95 10.30 -9.77
CA GLU A 26 6.13 11.14 -8.89
C GLU A 26 5.28 10.26 -7.94
N PRO A 27 4.88 10.78 -6.76
CA PRO A 27 3.94 10.08 -5.88
C PRO A 27 2.58 9.85 -6.53
N LEU A 28 1.97 8.70 -6.26
CA LEU A 28 0.66 8.32 -6.80
C LEU A 28 -0.40 8.38 -5.69
N PRO A 29 -1.65 8.79 -6.00
CA PRO A 29 -2.69 8.90 -4.98
C PRO A 29 -3.20 7.53 -4.51
N CYS A 30 -3.58 7.45 -3.24
CA CYS A 30 -4.29 6.34 -2.64
C CYS A 30 -5.25 6.82 -1.55
N TRP A 31 -6.17 5.94 -1.13
CA TRP A 31 -7.14 6.25 -0.08
C TRP A 31 -7.11 5.19 1.00
N ILE A 32 -7.03 5.63 2.24
CA ILE A 32 -6.85 4.74 3.39
C ILE A 32 -8.03 4.92 4.32
N LYS A 33 -8.59 3.79 4.76
CA LYS A 33 -9.64 3.75 5.77
C LYS A 33 -9.30 2.71 6.83
N TYR A 34 -9.47 3.09 8.09
CA TYR A 34 -9.44 2.16 9.22
C TYR A 34 -10.75 2.24 10.00
N GLU A 35 -11.27 1.06 10.36
CA GLU A 35 -12.48 0.91 11.16
C GLU A 35 -12.14 0.17 12.46
N SER A 36 -12.24 0.84 13.61
CA SER A 36 -11.84 0.32 14.92
C SER A 36 -12.74 -0.82 15.42
N GLU A 37 -14.02 -0.84 15.04
CA GLU A 37 -14.97 -1.91 15.41
C GLU A 37 -14.57 -3.25 14.78
N SER A 38 -14.23 -3.24 13.49
CA SER A 38 -13.82 -4.42 12.74
C SER A 38 -12.30 -4.67 12.78
N LYS A 39 -11.53 -3.66 13.19
CA LYS A 39 -10.06 -3.57 13.09
C LYS A 39 -9.54 -3.71 11.66
N GLU A 40 -10.37 -3.45 10.66
CA GLU A 40 -9.98 -3.57 9.26
C GLU A 40 -9.27 -2.29 8.80
N LEU A 41 -8.05 -2.44 8.29
CA LEU A 41 -7.39 -1.44 7.46
C LEU A 41 -7.68 -1.77 5.99
N SER A 42 -8.08 -0.76 5.22
CA SER A 42 -8.33 -0.85 3.80
C SER A 42 -7.57 0.26 3.07
N ILE A 43 -6.78 -0.09 2.05
CA ILE A 43 -6.11 0.86 1.17
C ILE A 43 -6.55 0.65 -0.27
N LYS A 44 -6.93 1.73 -0.95
CA LYS A 44 -7.36 1.72 -2.35
C LYS A 44 -6.28 2.32 -3.24
N PHE A 45 -5.91 1.58 -4.27
CA PHE A 45 -4.98 2.01 -5.32
C PHE A 45 -5.66 1.98 -6.68
N GLU A 46 -5.19 2.82 -7.61
CA GLU A 46 -5.52 2.71 -9.03
C GLU A 46 -4.51 1.80 -9.72
N TYR A 47 -5.00 0.83 -10.50
CA TYR A 47 -4.19 -0.08 -11.30
C TYR A 47 -4.46 0.15 -12.78
N GLU A 48 -3.39 0.39 -13.52
CA GLU A 48 -3.40 0.39 -14.97
C GLU A 48 -3.53 -1.06 -15.48
N GLN A 49 -4.30 -1.24 -16.55
CA GLN A 49 -4.51 -2.54 -17.17
C GLN A 49 -4.27 -2.47 -18.67
N GLU A 50 -3.41 -3.34 -19.19
CA GLU A 50 -3.13 -3.38 -20.62
C GLU A 50 -4.40 -3.72 -21.44
N GLY A 51 -4.76 -2.83 -22.35
CA GLY A 51 -5.92 -3.00 -23.24
C GLY A 51 -7.29 -2.94 -22.54
N LYS A 52 -7.36 -2.48 -21.28
CA LYS A 52 -8.60 -2.33 -20.50
C LYS A 52 -8.63 -0.97 -19.78
N PRO A 53 -9.80 -0.46 -19.38
CA PRO A 53 -9.87 0.70 -18.50
C PRO A 53 -9.13 0.43 -17.18
N ASN A 54 -8.50 1.46 -16.62
CA ASN A 54 -7.96 1.41 -15.26
C ASN A 54 -9.03 0.96 -14.26
N THR A 55 -8.59 0.32 -13.19
CA THR A 55 -9.49 -0.14 -12.13
C THR A 55 -8.94 0.18 -10.76
N TYR A 56 -9.83 0.24 -9.78
CA TYR A 56 -9.41 0.38 -8.39
C TYR A 56 -9.38 -0.98 -7.69
N VAL A 57 -8.28 -1.23 -6.99
CA VAL A 57 -8.07 -2.44 -6.16
C VAL A 57 -8.01 -2.00 -4.70
N TRP A 58 -8.71 -2.72 -3.84
CA TRP A 58 -8.61 -2.55 -2.39
C TRP A 58 -7.71 -3.65 -1.81
N PHE A 59 -6.75 -3.24 -1.00
CA PHE A 59 -5.95 -4.11 -0.16
C PHE A 59 -6.49 -4.03 1.27
N LYS A 60 -6.77 -5.17 1.88
CA LYS A 60 -7.46 -5.25 3.18
C LYS A 60 -6.78 -6.22 4.13
N GLY A 61 -6.81 -5.90 5.42
CA GLY A 61 -6.27 -6.74 6.47
C GLY A 61 -6.73 -6.31 7.85
N ILE A 62 -6.54 -7.20 8.83
CA ILE A 62 -6.94 -6.98 10.22
C ILE A 62 -5.70 -6.55 11.03
N VAL A 63 -5.83 -5.45 11.76
CA VAL A 63 -4.77 -4.96 12.66
C VAL A 63 -4.82 -5.76 13.98
N ASP A 64 -4.02 -6.83 14.07
CA ASP A 64 -4.04 -7.78 15.19
C ASP A 64 -3.09 -7.41 16.36
N MET A 65 -2.01 -6.67 16.11
CA MET A 65 -1.04 -6.29 17.16
C MET A 65 -1.13 -4.82 17.55
N LEU A 66 -1.36 -4.56 18.85
CA LEU A 66 -1.44 -3.21 19.45
C LEU A 66 -0.10 -2.73 20.05
N THR A 67 1.02 -3.39 19.73
CA THR A 67 2.38 -2.91 20.03
C THR A 67 2.82 -1.98 18.90
N TYR A 68 3.30 -0.80 19.25
CA TYR A 68 3.75 0.20 18.29
C TYR A 68 5.18 -0.10 17.80
N PRO A 69 5.48 -0.02 16.49
CA PRO A 69 4.56 0.25 15.38
C PRO A 69 3.60 -0.93 15.12
N CYS A 70 2.34 -0.63 14.76
CA CYS A 70 1.35 -1.68 14.47
C CYS A 70 1.60 -2.20 13.06
N SER A 71 1.84 -3.50 12.89
CA SER A 71 1.96 -4.10 11.56
C SER A 71 0.65 -4.74 11.11
N VAL A 72 0.37 -4.69 9.81
CA VAL A 72 -0.80 -5.29 9.18
C VAL A 72 -0.42 -5.91 7.84
N GLU A 73 -0.91 -7.12 7.59
CA GLU A 73 -0.79 -7.77 6.29
C GLU A 73 -2.07 -7.52 5.49
N LEU A 74 -1.92 -6.94 4.30
CA LEU A 74 -3.02 -6.60 3.40
C LEU A 74 -3.03 -7.50 2.16
N ARG A 75 -4.23 -7.89 1.73
CA ARG A 75 -4.46 -8.69 0.52
C ARG A 75 -5.44 -8.01 -0.42
N SER A 76 -5.20 -8.14 -1.72
CA SER A 76 -6.08 -7.62 -2.78
C SER A 76 -7.47 -8.25 -2.75
N ASN A 77 -8.50 -7.43 -2.94
CA ASN A 77 -9.88 -7.89 -3.13
C ASN A 77 -10.19 -8.31 -4.59
N LYS A 78 -9.25 -8.12 -5.51
CA LYS A 78 -9.36 -8.49 -6.93
C LYS A 78 -8.13 -9.31 -7.34
N PRO A 79 -8.04 -10.60 -6.92
CA PRO A 79 -6.91 -11.46 -7.26
C PRO A 79 -6.76 -11.69 -8.77
N ASN A 80 -7.83 -11.48 -9.55
CA ASN A 80 -7.80 -11.55 -11.00
C ASN A 80 -7.20 -10.29 -11.68
N VAL A 81 -6.88 -9.24 -10.92
CA VAL A 81 -6.20 -8.03 -11.38
C VAL A 81 -4.75 -8.03 -10.88
N THR A 82 -4.54 -8.34 -9.60
CA THR A 82 -3.21 -8.44 -8.99
C THR A 82 -3.23 -9.49 -7.88
N GLU A 83 -2.18 -10.31 -7.82
CA GLU A 83 -1.93 -11.28 -6.74
C GLU A 83 -1.03 -10.71 -5.63
N GLU A 84 -0.70 -9.42 -5.72
CA GLU A 84 0.17 -8.76 -4.76
C GLU A 84 -0.41 -8.79 -3.33
N SER A 85 0.51 -8.64 -2.38
CA SER A 85 0.20 -8.44 -0.97
C SER A 85 1.16 -7.46 -0.35
N MET A 86 0.77 -6.88 0.78
CA MET A 86 1.58 -5.87 1.45
C MET A 86 1.70 -6.20 2.94
N LEU A 87 2.88 -6.01 3.50
CA LEU A 87 3.06 -5.90 4.94
C LEU A 87 3.38 -4.44 5.25
N LEU A 88 2.53 -3.77 6.02
CA LEU A 88 2.69 -2.36 6.35
C LEU A 88 2.79 -2.15 7.86
N GLU A 89 3.65 -1.22 8.26
CA GLU A 89 3.68 -0.60 9.57
C GLU A 89 2.85 0.69 9.56
N ILE A 90 2.04 0.87 10.59
CA ILE A 90 1.18 2.06 10.79
C ILE A 90 1.83 2.95 11.85
N ILE A 91 2.14 4.18 11.46
CA ILE A 91 2.87 5.15 12.24
C ILE A 91 2.03 6.43 12.33
N ASN A 92 1.98 7.00 13.53
CA ASN A 92 1.33 8.29 13.80
C ASN A 92 2.29 9.13 14.64
N ASP A 93 2.61 10.33 14.16
CA ASP A 93 3.50 11.26 14.86
C ASP A 93 2.77 12.28 15.73
N GLY A 94 1.43 12.19 15.79
CA GLY A 94 0.54 13.10 16.51
C GLY A 94 -0.22 14.07 15.60
N GLU A 95 0.24 14.29 14.37
CA GLU A 95 -0.39 15.20 13.41
C GLU A 95 -0.80 14.47 12.13
N ASN A 96 0.05 13.56 11.62
CA ASN A 96 -0.14 12.88 10.36
C ASN A 96 0.01 11.36 10.49
N TRP A 97 -0.63 10.66 9.56
CA TRP A 97 -0.45 9.23 9.37
C TRP A 97 0.64 8.94 8.32
N TYR A 98 1.52 8.00 8.66
CA TYR A 98 2.55 7.46 7.79
C TYR A 98 2.48 5.94 7.78
N PHE A 99 2.73 5.34 6.62
CA PHE A 99 2.79 3.90 6.46
C PHE A 99 4.04 3.52 5.67
N GLU A 100 4.72 2.49 6.13
CA GLU A 100 5.91 1.95 5.48
C GLU A 100 5.85 0.44 5.45
N GLY A 101 6.35 -0.16 4.37
CA GLY A 101 6.52 -1.60 4.37
C GLY A 101 6.92 -2.17 3.03
N VAL A 102 6.49 -3.41 2.78
CA VAL A 102 6.93 -4.19 1.62
C VAL A 102 5.73 -4.69 0.85
N VAL A 103 5.76 -4.49 -0.47
CA VAL A 103 4.88 -5.12 -1.45
C VAL A 103 5.55 -6.41 -1.95
N TYR A 104 4.82 -7.52 -1.87
CA TYR A 104 5.22 -8.81 -2.41
C TYR A 104 4.43 -9.08 -3.68
N ASP A 105 5.14 -9.23 -4.80
CA ASP A 105 4.59 -9.46 -6.13
C ASP A 105 5.02 -10.84 -6.65
N PRO A 106 4.15 -11.86 -6.56
CA PRO A 106 4.48 -13.20 -7.00
C PRO A 106 4.48 -13.30 -8.53
N TYR A 107 5.53 -13.89 -9.09
CA TYR A 107 5.63 -14.14 -10.53
C TYR A 107 6.22 -15.51 -10.84
N THR A 108 5.95 -16.02 -12.05
CA THR A 108 6.54 -17.27 -12.54
C THR A 108 7.62 -16.98 -13.56
N GLU A 109 8.80 -17.54 -13.36
CA GLU A 109 9.94 -17.43 -14.28
C GLU A 109 10.29 -18.81 -14.87
N LYS A 110 10.74 -18.84 -16.12
CA LYS A 110 11.21 -20.07 -16.77
C LYS A 110 12.74 -20.13 -16.75
N ILE A 111 13.31 -21.03 -15.95
CA ILE A 111 14.74 -21.26 -15.82
C ILE A 111 15.07 -22.65 -16.35
N ASP A 112 15.92 -22.74 -17.37
CA ASP A 112 16.34 -24.01 -18.01
C ASP A 112 15.18 -24.95 -18.40
N GLY A 113 14.04 -24.39 -18.80
CA GLY A 113 12.86 -25.14 -19.20
C GLY A 113 11.88 -25.46 -18.05
N VAL A 114 12.24 -25.19 -16.80
CA VAL A 114 11.42 -25.42 -15.61
C VAL A 114 10.75 -24.10 -15.18
N LEU A 115 9.46 -24.16 -14.84
CA LEU A 115 8.75 -23.02 -14.24
C LEU A 115 9.06 -22.96 -12.74
N VAL A 116 9.49 -21.81 -12.28
CA VAL A 116 9.86 -21.54 -10.89
C VAL A 116 9.05 -20.34 -10.40
N ASN A 117 8.42 -20.49 -9.23
CA ASN A 117 7.74 -19.38 -8.57
C ASN A 117 8.77 -18.49 -7.87
N ARG A 118 8.65 -17.18 -8.10
CA ARG A 118 9.48 -16.13 -7.53
C ARG A 118 8.58 -15.08 -6.89
N ILE A 119 9.18 -14.25 -6.05
CA ILE A 119 8.52 -13.09 -5.45
C ILE A 119 9.46 -11.91 -5.69
N ALA A 120 8.95 -10.85 -6.30
CA ALA A 120 9.60 -9.57 -6.33
C ALA A 120 9.16 -8.77 -5.09
N GLU A 121 10.12 -8.09 -4.46
CA GLU A 121 9.87 -7.26 -3.28
C GLU A 121 10.11 -5.80 -3.65
N ARG A 122 9.19 -4.93 -3.23
CA ARG A 122 9.29 -3.48 -3.39
C ARG A 122 8.99 -2.80 -2.07
N MET A 123 9.81 -1.83 -1.69
CA MET A 123 9.52 -0.97 -0.55
C MET A 123 8.41 0.00 -0.93
N ILE A 124 7.43 0.20 -0.06
CA ILE A 124 6.35 1.16 -0.23
C ILE A 124 6.32 2.15 0.93
N TYR A 125 6.18 3.42 0.58
CA TYR A 125 6.02 4.54 1.50
C TYR A 125 4.71 5.24 1.21
N ILE A 126 3.88 5.47 2.21
CA ILE A 126 2.57 6.12 2.06
C ILE A 126 2.44 7.26 3.07
N ASN A 127 2.24 8.47 2.58
CA ASN A 127 2.12 9.67 3.40
C ASN A 127 0.72 10.26 3.26
N GLN A 128 0.10 10.61 4.38
CA GLN A 128 -1.12 11.42 4.37
C GLN A 128 -0.86 12.73 3.61
N VAL A 129 -1.79 13.09 2.73
CA VAL A 129 -1.81 14.42 2.14
C VAL A 129 -2.63 15.31 3.07
N ASP A 130 -2.02 16.37 3.61
CA ASP A 130 -2.78 17.35 4.40
C ASP A 130 -3.74 18.10 3.46
N PRO A 131 -5.06 18.03 3.66
CA PRO A 131 -6.00 18.81 2.87
C PRO A 131 -5.74 20.33 2.96
N TRP A 132 -5.10 20.82 4.02
CA TRP A 132 -4.85 22.25 4.24
C TRP A 132 -3.55 22.78 3.61
N GLU A 133 -2.58 21.92 3.27
CA GLU A 133 -1.38 22.37 2.55
C GLU A 133 -1.68 22.67 1.07
N SER A 134 -2.72 22.04 0.51
CA SER A 134 -3.15 22.26 -0.87
C SER A 134 -3.81 23.63 -1.13
N GLU A 135 -4.21 24.38 -0.10
CA GLU A 135 -4.78 25.74 -0.25
C GLU A 135 -3.72 26.85 -0.28
N LEU A 136 -2.44 26.54 -0.03
CA LEU A 136 -1.37 27.53 0.05
C LEU A 136 -0.67 27.84 -1.29
N ASP A 137 -1.04 27.16 -2.37
CA ASP A 137 -0.57 27.46 -3.73
C ASP A 137 -1.73 27.97 -4.61
N PHE A 138 -1.98 29.29 -4.55
CA PHE A 138 -2.72 30.07 -5.56
C PHE A 138 -2.00 31.39 -5.89
#